data_AF-A0AAP3GYG6-F1
#
_entry.id   AF-A0AAP3GYG6-F1
#
_cell.length_a   1.000
_cell.length_b   1.000
_cell.length_c   1.000
_cell.angle_alpha   90.00
_cell.angle_beta   90.00
_cell.angle_gamma   90.00
#
_symmetry.space_group_name_H-M   'P 1'
#
loop_
_entity.id
_entity.type
_entity.pdbx_description
1 polymer ?
#
loop_
_entity_poly.entity_id
_entity_poly.type
_entity_poly.pdbx_seq_one_letter_code
_entity_poly.pdbx_strand_id
1 'polypeptide(L)'
;DGEDQLAKAKSDAIDKINALTNLNKVQKEAAIAQVNAAETKDAIDPIVETATTLDGKMGDLKKAIEAADAKKSTTAYTQASDTKDFDDALTAVNTLNSDNGDNEGAEAVQAKIDALNNAKLNGERIALQKAVEVAIAKIEGINPDYIYYNSDSELQSAFKEAVAKGKILLEQRDASDENYQLAREAIEAAMKALNGQLTDKTALQTSVSQSGEVHKSVAYLNASEAAKKAYDDALANAEAVLADKNATQADVDAALAKLNAALQKLDGKESPAKPTVKKNTVKLGTNADRLPQTGSHESVASEVGLGILALGLAALGLVKKRKED
;
A
#
# COMPACT_ATOMS: atom_id res chain seq x y z
N ASP A 1 -61.64 -23.92 -49.53
CA ASP A 1 -61.78 -22.67 -50.32
C ASP A 1 -60.73 -21.67 -49.83
N GLY A 2 -60.93 -20.35 -49.94
CA GLY A 2 -60.01 -19.34 -49.38
C GLY A 2 -60.10 -19.17 -47.86
N GLU A 3 -61.24 -19.52 -47.25
CA GLU A 3 -61.49 -19.45 -45.80
C GLU A 3 -60.72 -20.56 -45.08
N ASP A 4 -60.72 -21.78 -45.62
CA ASP A 4 -59.90 -22.90 -45.12
C ASP A 4 -58.39 -22.57 -45.16
N GLN A 5 -57.96 -21.85 -46.20
CA GLN A 5 -56.55 -21.46 -46.36
C GLN A 5 -56.13 -20.39 -45.36
N LEU A 6 -57.01 -19.43 -45.06
CA LEU A 6 -56.76 -18.42 -44.02
C LEU A 6 -56.72 -19.05 -42.63
N ALA A 7 -57.66 -19.94 -42.32
CA ALA A 7 -57.68 -20.65 -41.04
C ALA A 7 -56.39 -21.46 -40.82
N LYS A 8 -55.94 -22.18 -41.86
CA LYS A 8 -54.66 -22.91 -41.81
C LYS A 8 -53.47 -21.97 -41.62
N ALA A 9 -53.42 -20.84 -42.34
CA ALA A 9 -52.34 -19.87 -42.20
C ALA A 9 -52.27 -19.27 -40.78
N LYS A 10 -53.41 -19.00 -40.15
CA LYS A 10 -53.50 -18.57 -38.75
C LYS A 10 -52.95 -19.63 -37.81
N SER A 11 -53.36 -20.90 -37.97
CA SER A 11 -52.86 -22.00 -37.15
C SER A 11 -51.34 -22.15 -37.26
N ASP A 12 -50.81 -22.18 -38.49
CA ASP A 12 -49.37 -22.31 -38.75
C ASP A 12 -48.59 -21.13 -38.14
N ALA A 13 -49.15 -19.91 -38.17
CA ALA A 13 -48.53 -18.72 -37.58
C ALA A 13 -48.58 -18.73 -36.03
N ILE A 14 -49.69 -19.17 -35.44
CA ILE A 14 -49.82 -19.34 -33.99
C ILE A 14 -48.82 -20.38 -33.48
N ASP A 15 -48.64 -21.49 -34.19
CA ASP A 15 -47.65 -22.52 -33.84
C ASP A 15 -46.23 -21.95 -33.86
N LYS A 16 -45.89 -21.15 -34.88
CA LYS A 16 -44.61 -20.44 -34.95
C LYS A 16 -44.41 -19.48 -33.77
N ILE A 17 -45.42 -18.67 -33.45
CA ILE A 17 -45.35 -17.71 -32.33
C ILE A 17 -45.23 -18.44 -30.98
N ASN A 18 -45.94 -19.55 -30.81
CA ASN A 18 -45.84 -20.38 -29.60
C ASN A 18 -44.43 -20.96 -29.41
N ALA A 19 -43.75 -21.30 -30.52
CA ALA A 19 -42.38 -21.81 -30.51
C ALA A 19 -41.31 -20.75 -30.20
N LEU A 20 -41.64 -19.45 -30.21
CA LEU A 20 -40.74 -18.38 -29.78
C LEU A 20 -40.50 -18.47 -28.27
N THR A 21 -39.25 -18.51 -27.83
CA THR A 21 -38.88 -18.89 -26.44
C THR A 21 -38.54 -17.71 -25.52
N ASN A 22 -38.41 -16.51 -26.08
CA ASN A 22 -37.92 -15.34 -25.37
C ASN A 22 -38.99 -14.31 -25.06
N LEU A 23 -40.05 -14.23 -25.88
CA LEU A 23 -41.20 -13.38 -25.59
C LEU A 23 -41.76 -13.64 -24.19
N ASN A 24 -42.13 -12.57 -23.49
CA ASN A 24 -42.95 -12.71 -22.30
C ASN A 24 -44.38 -13.16 -22.68
N LYS A 25 -45.15 -13.64 -21.70
CA LYS A 25 -46.49 -14.17 -21.95
C LYS A 25 -47.42 -13.14 -22.57
N VAL A 26 -47.39 -11.88 -22.10
CA VAL A 26 -48.27 -10.82 -22.59
C VAL A 26 -47.97 -10.45 -24.05
N GLN A 27 -46.69 -10.37 -24.44
CA GLN A 27 -46.25 -10.15 -25.82
C GLN A 27 -46.68 -11.30 -26.72
N LYS A 28 -46.52 -12.56 -26.26
CA LYS A 28 -46.93 -13.75 -27.01
C LYS A 28 -48.44 -13.77 -27.23
N GLU A 29 -49.22 -13.52 -26.18
CA GLU A 29 -50.69 -13.46 -26.25
C GLU A 29 -51.15 -12.33 -27.18
N ALA A 30 -50.51 -11.16 -27.14
CA ALA A 30 -50.82 -10.05 -28.03
C ALA A 30 -50.56 -10.39 -29.51
N ALA A 31 -49.43 -11.03 -29.81
CA ALA A 31 -49.11 -11.46 -31.18
C ALA A 31 -50.11 -12.52 -31.70
N ILE A 32 -50.50 -13.49 -30.87
CA ILE A 32 -51.53 -14.48 -31.21
C ILE A 32 -52.88 -13.80 -31.45
N ALA A 33 -53.26 -12.82 -30.63
CA ALA A 33 -54.48 -12.06 -30.82
C ALA A 33 -54.50 -11.30 -32.16
N GLN A 34 -53.36 -10.72 -32.56
CA GLN A 34 -53.23 -10.09 -33.88
C GLN A 34 -53.38 -11.09 -35.03
N VAL A 35 -52.78 -12.28 -34.94
CA VAL A 35 -52.95 -13.34 -35.96
C VAL A 35 -54.42 -13.77 -36.05
N ASN A 36 -55.09 -13.96 -34.91
CA ASN A 36 -56.51 -14.30 -34.89
C ASN A 36 -57.39 -13.22 -35.53
N ALA A 37 -57.04 -11.95 -35.36
CA ALA A 37 -57.76 -10.81 -35.94
C ALA A 37 -57.47 -10.56 -37.44
N ALA A 38 -56.42 -11.16 -38.01
CA ALA A 38 -56.05 -10.94 -39.41
C ALA A 38 -57.16 -11.40 -40.38
N GLU A 39 -57.55 -10.54 -41.33
CA GLU A 39 -58.62 -10.84 -42.31
C GLU A 39 -58.08 -11.50 -43.59
N THR A 40 -56.78 -11.40 -43.85
CA THR A 40 -56.14 -11.94 -45.05
C THR A 40 -54.86 -12.68 -44.69
N LYS A 41 -54.43 -13.59 -45.58
CA LYS A 41 -53.17 -14.32 -45.40
C LYS A 41 -51.96 -13.39 -45.41
N ASP A 42 -51.96 -12.41 -46.32
CA ASP A 42 -50.85 -11.46 -46.49
C ASP A 42 -50.64 -10.57 -45.25
N ALA A 43 -51.68 -10.37 -44.43
CA ALA A 43 -51.57 -9.63 -43.17
C ALA A 43 -50.92 -10.44 -42.04
N ILE A 44 -50.80 -11.76 -42.16
CA ILE A 44 -50.25 -12.64 -41.10
C ILE A 44 -48.73 -12.59 -41.08
N ASP A 45 -48.08 -12.58 -42.25
CA ASP A 45 -46.62 -12.66 -42.35
C ASP A 45 -45.91 -11.51 -41.59
N PRO A 46 -46.33 -10.23 -41.70
CA PRO A 46 -45.75 -9.13 -40.94
C PRO A 46 -45.89 -9.28 -39.41
N ILE A 47 -46.97 -9.91 -38.93
CA ILE A 47 -47.19 -10.15 -37.50
C ILE A 47 -46.16 -11.16 -36.99
N VAL A 48 -45.95 -12.26 -37.73
CA VAL A 48 -44.96 -13.28 -37.38
C VAL A 48 -43.54 -12.71 -37.43
N GLU A 49 -43.22 -11.89 -38.43
CA GLU A 49 -41.92 -11.22 -38.54
C GLU A 49 -41.68 -10.26 -37.36
N THR A 50 -42.69 -9.49 -36.98
CA THR A 50 -42.63 -8.58 -35.81
C THR A 50 -42.41 -9.37 -34.52
N ALA A 51 -43.17 -10.45 -34.31
CA ALA A 51 -43.03 -11.32 -33.13
C ALA A 51 -41.65 -11.99 -33.08
N THR A 52 -41.13 -12.45 -34.23
CA THR A 52 -39.80 -13.07 -34.33
C THR A 52 -38.69 -12.06 -34.03
N THR A 53 -38.82 -10.83 -34.52
CA THR A 53 -37.86 -9.74 -34.24
C THR A 53 -37.87 -9.38 -32.75
N LEU A 54 -39.06 -9.25 -32.16
CA LEU A 54 -39.22 -8.99 -30.74
C LEU A 54 -38.65 -10.12 -29.89
N ASP A 55 -38.83 -11.39 -30.28
CA ASP A 55 -38.25 -12.54 -29.59
C ASP A 55 -36.72 -12.44 -29.55
N GLY A 56 -36.08 -12.10 -30.67
CA GLY A 56 -34.64 -11.85 -30.71
C GLY A 56 -34.20 -10.78 -29.70
N LYS A 57 -34.92 -9.66 -29.63
CA LYS A 57 -34.63 -8.57 -28.68
C LYS A 57 -34.86 -8.97 -27.23
N MET A 58 -35.89 -9.76 -26.94
CA MET A 58 -36.10 -10.32 -25.61
C MET A 58 -35.00 -11.32 -25.23
N GLY A 59 -34.45 -12.05 -26.21
CA GLY A 59 -33.26 -12.89 -26.01
C GLY A 59 -32.02 -12.07 -25.64
N ASP A 60 -31.81 -10.93 -26.30
CA ASP A 60 -30.72 -10.00 -25.95
C ASP A 60 -30.94 -9.34 -24.59
N LEU A 61 -32.19 -9.04 -24.22
CA LEU A 61 -32.55 -8.54 -22.90
C LEU A 61 -32.18 -9.54 -21.80
N LYS A 62 -32.44 -10.84 -21.99
CA LYS A 62 -32.03 -11.89 -21.05
C LYS A 62 -30.52 -11.94 -20.85
N LYS A 63 -29.73 -11.84 -21.92
CA LYS A 63 -28.26 -11.76 -21.83
C LYS A 63 -27.80 -10.50 -21.09
N ALA A 64 -28.48 -9.37 -21.32
CA ALA A 64 -28.17 -8.12 -20.62
C ALA A 64 -28.45 -8.23 -19.11
N ILE A 65 -29.52 -8.91 -18.70
CA ILE A 65 -29.81 -9.24 -17.29
C ILE A 65 -28.67 -10.06 -16.70
N GLU A 66 -28.27 -11.16 -17.35
CA GLU A 66 -27.17 -12.02 -16.87
C GLU A 66 -25.86 -11.25 -16.69
N ALA A 67 -25.50 -10.41 -17.67
CA ALA A 67 -24.31 -9.56 -17.60
C ALA A 67 -24.39 -8.53 -16.47
N ALA A 68 -25.58 -7.95 -16.23
CA ALA A 68 -25.79 -7.01 -15.14
C ALA A 68 -25.73 -7.69 -13.77
N ASP A 69 -26.31 -8.87 -13.60
CA ASP A 69 -26.21 -9.63 -12.36
C ASP A 69 -24.77 -10.04 -12.05
N ALA A 70 -23.99 -10.42 -13.06
CA ALA A 70 -22.56 -10.68 -12.90
C ALA A 70 -21.79 -9.45 -12.40
N LYS A 71 -22.14 -8.24 -12.87
CA LYS A 71 -21.51 -6.98 -12.42
C LYS A 71 -21.69 -6.72 -10.93
N LYS A 72 -22.77 -7.22 -10.29
CA LYS A 72 -23.01 -7.01 -8.85
C LYS A 72 -21.93 -7.59 -7.94
N SER A 73 -21.16 -8.57 -8.43
CA SER A 73 -20.04 -9.17 -7.68
C SER A 73 -18.70 -8.46 -7.91
N THR A 74 -18.66 -7.45 -8.79
CA THR A 74 -17.41 -6.76 -9.15
C THR A 74 -17.15 -5.54 -8.27
N THR A 75 -15.93 -5.03 -8.30
CA THR A 75 -15.54 -3.78 -7.63
C THR A 75 -16.34 -2.59 -8.17
N ALA A 76 -16.64 -2.56 -9.48
CA ALA A 76 -17.48 -1.52 -10.09
C ALA A 76 -18.82 -1.32 -9.37
N TYR A 77 -19.48 -2.40 -8.91
CA TYR A 77 -20.72 -2.32 -8.14
C TYR A 77 -20.49 -2.23 -6.64
N THR A 78 -19.69 -3.13 -6.07
CA THR A 78 -19.54 -3.26 -4.60
C THR A 78 -18.87 -2.07 -3.92
N GLN A 79 -18.09 -1.29 -4.68
CA GLN A 79 -17.44 -0.06 -4.19
C GLN A 79 -18.10 1.22 -4.72
N ALA A 80 -19.18 1.11 -5.50
CA ALA A 80 -19.88 2.28 -5.99
C ALA A 80 -20.46 3.12 -4.84
N SER A 81 -20.46 4.45 -5.01
CA SER A 81 -21.11 5.34 -4.05
C SER A 81 -22.63 5.35 -4.17
N ASP A 82 -23.12 4.99 -5.36
CA ASP A 82 -24.55 4.92 -5.69
C ASP A 82 -24.75 3.86 -6.78
N THR A 83 -25.76 3.01 -6.61
CA THR A 83 -26.14 1.93 -7.54
C THR A 83 -27.56 2.08 -8.06
N LYS A 84 -28.28 3.13 -7.65
CA LYS A 84 -29.73 3.25 -7.83
C LYS A 84 -30.16 3.14 -9.29
N ASP A 85 -29.56 3.91 -10.19
CA ASP A 85 -29.96 3.92 -11.61
C ASP A 85 -29.71 2.55 -12.28
N PHE A 86 -28.65 1.86 -11.87
CA PHE A 86 -28.34 0.51 -12.33
C PHE A 86 -29.36 -0.50 -11.81
N ASP A 87 -29.67 -0.45 -10.51
CA ASP A 87 -30.63 -1.35 -9.87
C ASP A 87 -32.06 -1.13 -10.38
N ASP A 88 -32.45 0.12 -10.64
CA ASP A 88 -33.74 0.49 -11.22
C ASP A 88 -33.86 -0.01 -12.67
N ALA A 89 -32.83 0.20 -13.50
CA ALA A 89 -32.80 -0.31 -14.87
C ALA A 89 -32.86 -1.84 -14.91
N LEU A 90 -32.11 -2.50 -14.02
CA LEU A 90 -32.11 -3.95 -13.88
C LEU A 90 -33.48 -4.46 -13.41
N THR A 91 -34.14 -3.75 -12.50
CA THR A 91 -35.51 -4.06 -12.08
C THR A 91 -36.47 -3.94 -13.25
N ALA A 92 -36.38 -2.87 -14.04
CA ALA A 92 -37.25 -2.64 -15.18
C ALA A 92 -37.15 -3.75 -16.25
N VAL A 93 -35.92 -4.21 -16.58
CA VAL A 93 -35.77 -5.33 -17.53
C VAL A 93 -36.24 -6.66 -16.92
N ASN A 94 -36.04 -6.88 -15.62
CA ASN A 94 -36.53 -8.09 -14.95
C ASN A 94 -38.06 -8.14 -14.90
N THR A 95 -38.71 -7.01 -14.64
CA THR A 95 -40.17 -6.89 -14.70
C THR A 95 -40.68 -7.21 -16.10
N LEU A 96 -40.06 -6.64 -17.14
CA LEU A 96 -40.43 -6.91 -18.54
C LEU A 96 -40.20 -8.38 -18.94
N ASN A 97 -39.13 -9.02 -18.44
CA ASN A 97 -38.81 -10.43 -18.70
C ASN A 97 -39.73 -11.42 -17.97
N SER A 98 -40.51 -10.95 -16.99
CA SER A 98 -41.45 -11.80 -16.25
C SER A 98 -42.67 -12.16 -17.09
N ASP A 99 -43.38 -13.23 -16.71
CA ASP A 99 -44.63 -13.62 -17.38
C ASP A 99 -45.71 -12.52 -17.35
N ASN A 100 -45.64 -11.60 -16.39
CA ASN A 100 -46.58 -10.48 -16.27
C ASN A 100 -45.97 -9.14 -16.72
N GLY A 101 -44.86 -9.19 -17.48
CA GLY A 101 -44.25 -8.00 -18.07
C GLY A 101 -45.17 -7.33 -19.09
N ASP A 102 -44.95 -6.04 -19.32
CA ASP A 102 -45.75 -5.27 -20.27
C ASP A 102 -45.59 -5.79 -21.72
N ASN A 103 -46.61 -5.55 -22.55
CA ASN A 103 -46.54 -5.81 -23.99
C ASN A 103 -45.75 -4.72 -24.72
N GLU A 104 -44.43 -4.72 -24.53
CA GLU A 104 -43.54 -3.76 -25.19
C GLU A 104 -43.03 -4.27 -26.53
N GLY A 105 -42.94 -3.35 -27.51
CA GLY A 105 -42.36 -3.62 -28.83
C GLY A 105 -40.83 -3.52 -28.85
N ALA A 106 -40.21 -3.95 -29.95
CA ALA A 106 -38.76 -4.16 -30.06
C ALA A 106 -37.92 -2.91 -29.73
N GLU A 107 -38.38 -1.72 -30.12
CA GLU A 107 -37.69 -0.45 -29.83
C GLU A 107 -37.69 -0.12 -28.33
N ALA A 108 -38.81 -0.34 -27.65
CA ALA A 108 -38.93 -0.10 -26.21
C ALA A 108 -38.08 -1.11 -25.40
N VAL A 109 -38.07 -2.38 -25.83
CA VAL A 109 -37.15 -3.40 -25.29
C VAL A 109 -35.69 -2.95 -25.44
N GLN A 110 -35.30 -2.49 -26.63
CA GLN A 110 -33.93 -2.00 -26.87
C GLN A 110 -33.60 -0.80 -25.99
N ALA A 111 -34.53 0.15 -25.82
CA ALA A 111 -34.31 1.29 -24.95
C ALA A 111 -34.04 0.89 -23.49
N LYS A 112 -34.70 -0.16 -22.96
CA LYS A 112 -34.40 -0.67 -21.61
C LYS A 112 -33.05 -1.38 -21.54
N ILE A 113 -32.68 -2.14 -22.57
CA ILE A 113 -31.34 -2.75 -22.66
C ILE A 113 -30.27 -1.65 -22.64
N ASP A 114 -30.45 -0.59 -23.43
CA ASP A 114 -29.53 0.53 -23.50
C ASP A 114 -29.47 1.29 -22.17
N ALA A 115 -30.61 1.50 -21.50
CA ALA A 115 -30.65 2.11 -20.18
C ALA A 115 -29.84 1.31 -19.15
N LEU A 116 -29.98 -0.03 -19.14
CA LEU A 116 -29.21 -0.90 -18.25
C LEU A 116 -27.70 -0.88 -18.57
N ASN A 117 -27.34 -0.95 -19.86
CA ASN A 117 -25.94 -0.95 -20.28
C ASN A 117 -25.24 0.40 -20.02
N ASN A 118 -25.98 1.50 -20.11
CA ASN A 118 -25.46 2.85 -19.91
C ASN A 118 -25.56 3.34 -18.45
N ALA A 119 -26.22 2.60 -17.56
CA ALA A 119 -26.25 2.91 -16.14
C ALA A 119 -24.84 2.83 -15.55
N LYS A 120 -24.23 4.00 -15.34
CA LYS A 120 -22.83 4.12 -14.93
C LYS A 120 -22.68 3.78 -13.45
N LEU A 121 -21.77 2.86 -13.17
CA LEU A 121 -21.25 2.62 -11.84
C LEU A 121 -19.92 3.37 -11.68
N ASN A 122 -19.58 3.78 -10.47
CA ASN A 122 -18.33 4.49 -10.20
C ASN A 122 -17.40 3.74 -9.23
N GLY A 123 -17.64 2.46 -8.97
CA GLY A 123 -16.92 1.70 -7.96
C GLY A 123 -15.42 1.54 -8.25
N GLU A 124 -15.01 1.32 -9.51
CA GLU A 124 -13.58 1.23 -9.83
C GLU A 124 -12.86 2.57 -9.62
N ARG A 125 -13.52 3.69 -9.97
CA ARG A 125 -13.00 5.04 -9.71
C ARG A 125 -12.84 5.28 -8.19
N ILE A 126 -13.83 4.90 -7.39
CA ILE A 126 -13.77 5.01 -5.93
C ILE A 126 -12.69 4.11 -5.35
N ALA A 127 -12.54 2.89 -5.86
CA ALA A 127 -11.50 1.96 -5.43
C ALA A 127 -10.09 2.50 -5.75
N LEU A 128 -9.89 3.07 -6.94
CA LEU A 128 -8.64 3.75 -7.29
C LEU A 128 -8.38 4.94 -6.37
N GLN A 129 -9.40 5.77 -6.09
CA GLN A 129 -9.26 6.90 -5.18
C GLN A 129 -8.76 6.46 -3.80
N LYS A 130 -9.38 5.41 -3.22
CA LYS A 130 -8.94 4.83 -1.94
C LYS A 130 -7.51 4.31 -2.01
N ALA A 131 -7.13 3.62 -3.09
CA ALA A 131 -5.76 3.12 -3.27
C ALA A 131 -4.74 4.27 -3.34
N VAL A 132 -5.07 5.35 -4.03
CA VAL A 132 -4.25 6.58 -4.08
C VAL A 132 -4.12 7.22 -2.70
N GLU A 133 -5.21 7.35 -1.94
CA GLU A 133 -5.20 7.89 -0.57
C GLU A 133 -4.30 7.08 0.36
N VAL A 134 -4.45 5.74 0.35
CA VAL A 134 -3.60 4.82 1.13
C VAL A 134 -2.14 4.94 0.71
N ALA A 135 -1.86 5.05 -0.58
CA ALA A 135 -0.50 5.16 -1.09
C ALA A 135 0.16 6.49 -0.70
N ILE A 136 -0.56 7.61 -0.77
CA ILE A 136 -0.08 8.92 -0.31
C ILE A 136 0.24 8.87 1.18
N ALA A 137 -0.63 8.26 2.00
CA ALA A 137 -0.39 8.12 3.43
C ALA A 137 0.91 7.33 3.73
N LYS A 138 1.27 6.34 2.91
CA LYS A 138 2.56 5.62 3.04
C LYS A 138 3.78 6.48 2.65
N ILE A 139 3.62 7.38 1.69
CA ILE A 139 4.70 8.25 1.18
C ILE A 139 4.92 9.47 2.11
N GLU A 140 3.83 10.12 2.53
CA GLU A 140 3.84 11.46 3.16
C GLU A 140 3.34 11.46 4.61
N GLY A 141 2.95 10.30 5.16
CA GLY A 141 2.31 10.21 6.48
C GLY A 141 3.21 10.57 7.67
N ILE A 142 2.56 10.92 8.80
CA ILE A 142 3.22 11.02 10.11
C ILE A 142 3.61 9.59 10.53
N ASN A 143 4.88 9.22 10.34
CA ASN A 143 5.44 7.86 10.40
C ASN A 143 5.35 7.13 9.03
N PRO A 144 6.11 7.57 8.01
CA PRO A 144 6.18 6.86 6.75
C PRO A 144 6.57 5.39 6.99
N ASP A 145 5.93 4.50 6.25
CA ASP A 145 6.16 3.06 6.39
C ASP A 145 7.64 2.76 6.11
N TYR A 146 8.32 2.06 7.01
CA TYR A 146 9.73 1.70 6.80
C TYR A 146 9.93 0.83 5.56
N ILE A 147 8.87 0.14 5.15
CA ILE A 147 8.86 -0.61 3.90
C ILE A 147 9.06 0.34 2.70
N TYR A 148 8.60 1.58 2.79
CA TYR A 148 8.75 2.58 1.73
C TYR A 148 10.10 3.32 1.79
N TYR A 149 10.41 4.02 2.89
CA TYR A 149 11.58 4.92 2.91
C TYR A 149 12.93 4.18 2.87
N ASN A 150 12.99 2.95 3.40
CA ASN A 150 14.17 2.07 3.30
C ASN A 150 14.14 1.17 2.06
N SER A 151 13.17 1.33 1.15
CA SER A 151 13.14 0.58 -0.10
C SER A 151 14.22 1.08 -1.06
N ASP A 152 14.62 0.24 -2.03
CA ASP A 152 15.45 0.68 -3.15
C ASP A 152 14.85 1.90 -3.87
N SER A 153 15.72 2.81 -4.30
CA SER A 153 15.33 4.12 -4.86
C SER A 153 14.45 4.00 -6.12
N GLU A 154 14.67 2.94 -6.90
CA GLU A 154 13.94 2.59 -8.11
C GLU A 154 12.52 2.14 -7.77
N LEU A 155 12.35 1.38 -6.69
CA LEU A 155 11.03 0.93 -6.21
C LEU A 155 10.22 2.09 -5.61
N GLN A 156 10.89 2.99 -4.87
CA GLN A 156 10.26 4.23 -4.41
C GLN A 156 9.77 5.08 -5.59
N SER A 157 10.61 5.21 -6.63
CA SER A 157 10.28 5.98 -7.83
C SER A 157 9.12 5.36 -8.60
N ALA A 158 9.15 4.04 -8.82
CA ALA A 158 8.06 3.31 -9.47
C ALA A 158 6.73 3.45 -8.72
N PHE A 159 6.77 3.38 -7.38
CA PHE A 159 5.58 3.58 -6.56
C PHE A 159 5.03 5.01 -6.67
N LYS A 160 5.89 6.05 -6.58
CA LYS A 160 5.48 7.44 -6.80
C LYS A 160 4.87 7.66 -8.19
N GLU A 161 5.47 7.08 -9.22
CA GLU A 161 4.99 7.20 -10.59
C GLU A 161 3.60 6.56 -10.77
N ALA A 162 3.40 5.36 -10.21
CA ALA A 162 2.09 4.69 -10.24
C ALA A 162 1.00 5.53 -9.56
N VAL A 163 1.31 6.12 -8.40
CA VAL A 163 0.40 7.02 -7.67
C VAL A 163 0.10 8.28 -8.50
N ALA A 164 1.11 8.88 -9.14
CA ALA A 164 0.93 10.05 -9.99
C ALA A 164 0.02 9.76 -11.19
N LYS A 165 0.19 8.60 -11.86
CA LYS A 165 -0.69 8.14 -12.94
C LYS A 165 -2.13 7.93 -12.44
N GLY A 166 -2.30 7.33 -11.27
CA GLY A 166 -3.61 7.17 -10.63
C GLY A 166 -4.31 8.51 -10.38
N LYS A 167 -3.58 9.50 -9.84
CA LYS A 167 -4.11 10.87 -9.65
C LYS A 167 -4.57 11.51 -10.96
N ILE A 168 -3.73 11.47 -11.99
CA ILE A 168 -4.06 12.02 -13.31
C ILE A 168 -5.33 11.34 -13.86
N LEU A 169 -5.43 10.02 -13.74
CA LEU A 169 -6.59 9.29 -14.22
C LEU A 169 -7.89 9.66 -13.49
N LEU A 170 -7.84 9.93 -12.18
CA LEU A 170 -9.00 10.37 -11.39
C LEU A 170 -9.55 11.75 -11.81
N GLU A 171 -8.73 12.57 -12.46
CA GLU A 171 -9.13 13.87 -13.02
C GLU A 171 -9.73 13.75 -14.44
N GLN A 172 -9.55 12.60 -15.11
CA GLN A 172 -10.11 12.36 -16.44
C GLN A 172 -11.61 12.04 -16.37
N ARG A 173 -12.42 12.77 -17.14
CA ARG A 173 -13.88 12.64 -17.11
C ARG A 173 -14.42 11.37 -17.78
N ASP A 174 -13.68 10.83 -18.76
CA ASP A 174 -14.15 9.75 -19.65
C ASP A 174 -13.32 8.46 -19.53
N ALA A 175 -12.56 8.28 -18.44
CA ALA A 175 -11.84 7.04 -18.21
C ALA A 175 -12.80 5.86 -17.99
N SER A 176 -12.48 4.70 -18.56
CA SER A 176 -13.23 3.46 -18.40
C SER A 176 -12.96 2.78 -17.05
N ASP A 177 -13.86 1.90 -16.63
CA ASP A 177 -13.67 1.03 -15.47
C ASP A 177 -12.37 0.21 -15.56
N GLU A 178 -12.05 -0.30 -16.75
CA GLU A 178 -10.81 -1.02 -17.02
C GLU A 178 -9.56 -0.14 -16.79
N ASN A 179 -9.59 1.13 -17.21
CA ASN A 179 -8.47 2.04 -16.94
C ASN A 179 -8.28 2.27 -15.44
N TYR A 180 -9.38 2.48 -14.70
CA TYR A 180 -9.33 2.66 -13.25
C TYR A 180 -8.80 1.42 -12.54
N GLN A 181 -9.26 0.24 -12.97
CA GLN A 181 -8.80 -1.05 -12.46
C GLN A 181 -7.30 -1.23 -12.68
N LEU A 182 -6.81 -1.03 -13.92
CA LEU A 182 -5.39 -1.18 -14.27
C LEU A 182 -4.50 -0.22 -13.46
N ALA A 183 -4.93 1.03 -13.28
CA ALA A 183 -4.18 2.00 -12.47
C ALA A 183 -4.15 1.59 -10.99
N ARG A 184 -5.27 1.08 -10.45
CA ARG A 184 -5.36 0.59 -9.06
C ARG A 184 -4.41 -0.59 -8.86
N GLU A 185 -4.45 -1.57 -9.75
CA GLU A 185 -3.59 -2.75 -9.71
C GLU A 185 -2.11 -2.39 -9.85
N ALA A 186 -1.77 -1.39 -10.67
CA ALA A 186 -0.40 -0.88 -10.78
C ALA A 186 0.10 -0.28 -9.46
N ILE A 187 -0.73 0.49 -8.75
CA ILE A 187 -0.40 1.03 -7.42
C ILE A 187 -0.20 -0.10 -6.41
N GLU A 188 -1.11 -1.08 -6.37
CA GLU A 188 -1.04 -2.23 -5.46
C GLU A 188 0.21 -3.08 -5.73
N ALA A 189 0.54 -3.34 -6.99
CA ALA A 189 1.73 -4.08 -7.38
C ALA A 189 3.02 -3.34 -6.99
N ALA A 190 3.09 -2.03 -7.25
CA ALA A 190 4.24 -1.22 -6.86
C ALA A 190 4.39 -1.13 -5.34
N MET A 191 3.28 -1.04 -4.60
CA MET A 191 3.27 -1.07 -3.14
C MET A 191 3.81 -2.41 -2.60
N LYS A 192 3.41 -3.54 -3.19
CA LYS A 192 3.88 -4.88 -2.82
C LYS A 192 5.35 -5.11 -3.17
N ALA A 193 5.85 -4.44 -4.21
CA ALA A 193 7.23 -4.56 -4.64
C ALA A 193 8.22 -3.84 -3.71
N LEU A 194 7.75 -2.88 -2.90
CA LEU A 194 8.58 -2.20 -1.91
C LEU A 194 9.27 -3.20 -0.99
N ASN A 195 10.57 -3.02 -0.79
CA ASN A 195 11.45 -3.99 -0.15
C ASN A 195 12.15 -3.46 1.11
N GLY A 196 11.75 -2.27 1.59
CA GLY A 196 12.32 -1.68 2.79
C GLY A 196 12.17 -2.59 4.01
N GLN A 197 13.18 -2.55 4.87
CA GLN A 197 13.23 -3.30 6.12
C GLN A 197 13.20 -2.33 7.29
N LEU A 198 12.82 -2.82 8.46
CA LEU A 198 12.91 -2.03 9.68
C LEU A 198 14.38 -1.71 9.95
N THR A 199 14.68 -0.43 10.22
CA THR A 199 16.04 0.00 10.55
C THR A 199 16.51 -0.67 11.85
N ASP A 200 17.64 -1.38 11.80
CA ASP A 200 18.27 -1.96 12.98
C ASP A 200 19.17 -0.93 13.66
N LYS A 201 18.74 -0.47 14.86
CA LYS A 201 19.47 0.51 15.68
C LYS A 201 20.29 -0.10 16.81
N THR A 202 20.28 -1.42 16.98
CA THR A 202 20.78 -2.10 18.18
C THR A 202 22.27 -1.86 18.45
N ALA A 203 23.11 -1.94 17.41
CA ALA A 203 24.54 -1.71 17.53
C ALA A 203 24.86 -0.26 17.92
N LEU A 204 24.19 0.72 17.30
CA LEU A 204 24.36 2.14 17.61
C LEU A 204 23.88 2.46 19.04
N GLN A 205 22.73 1.91 19.45
CA GLN A 205 22.23 2.03 20.83
C GLN A 205 23.22 1.47 21.85
N THR A 206 23.85 0.33 21.54
CA THR A 206 24.86 -0.29 22.40
C THR A 206 26.08 0.62 22.57
N SER A 207 26.62 1.17 21.48
CA SER A 207 27.77 2.07 21.54
C SER A 207 27.46 3.39 22.28
N VAL A 208 26.29 3.99 22.05
CA VAL A 208 25.86 5.20 22.77
C VAL A 208 25.71 4.94 24.27
N SER A 209 25.17 3.78 24.66
CA SER A 209 25.02 3.40 26.08
C SER A 209 26.35 3.23 26.81
N GLN A 210 27.42 2.88 26.09
CA GLN A 210 28.78 2.76 26.65
C GLN A 210 29.52 4.10 26.80
N SER A 211 28.96 5.20 26.30
CA SER A 211 29.61 6.51 26.32
C SER A 211 30.02 6.96 27.71
N GLY A 212 29.21 6.68 28.74
CA GLY A 212 29.52 7.03 30.13
C GLY A 212 30.82 6.39 30.65
N GLU A 213 31.15 5.18 30.19
CA GLU A 213 32.40 4.51 30.55
C GLU A 213 33.58 5.04 29.74
N VAL A 214 33.37 5.39 28.47
CA VAL A 214 34.39 6.04 27.64
C VAL A 214 34.82 7.38 28.23
N HIS A 215 33.88 8.21 28.69
CA HIS A 215 34.18 9.52 29.30
C HIS A 215 35.03 9.41 30.59
N LYS A 216 34.92 8.28 31.32
CA LYS A 216 35.73 8.01 32.53
C LYS A 216 37.10 7.41 32.21
N SER A 217 37.32 6.97 30.98
CA SER A 217 38.56 6.30 30.59
C SER A 217 39.74 7.26 30.52
N VAL A 218 40.94 6.76 30.80
CA VAL A 218 42.20 7.51 30.60
C VAL A 218 42.37 7.94 29.14
N ALA A 219 41.92 7.10 28.21
CA ALA A 219 41.97 7.40 26.78
C ALA A 219 41.21 8.68 26.43
N TYR A 220 40.09 8.97 27.11
CA TYR A 220 39.33 10.20 26.93
C TYR A 220 39.85 11.35 27.82
N LEU A 221 40.01 11.14 29.13
CA LEU A 221 40.37 12.20 30.07
C LEU A 221 41.69 12.89 29.72
N ASN A 222 42.68 12.11 29.25
CA ASN A 222 44.00 12.61 28.86
C ASN A 222 44.14 12.88 27.36
N ALA A 223 43.07 12.72 26.56
CA ALA A 223 43.12 13.04 25.14
C ALA A 223 43.29 14.54 24.89
N SER A 224 43.78 14.87 23.69
CA SER A 224 43.75 16.23 23.18
C SER A 224 42.32 16.75 23.09
N GLU A 225 42.16 18.05 23.27
CA GLU A 225 40.84 18.71 23.21
C GLU A 225 40.16 18.50 21.86
N ALA A 226 40.94 18.40 20.78
CA ALA A 226 40.43 18.08 19.45
C ALA A 226 39.86 16.66 19.36
N ALA A 227 40.53 15.66 19.95
CA ALA A 227 40.05 14.28 19.95
C ALA A 227 38.81 14.08 20.85
N LYS A 228 38.77 14.73 22.02
CA LYS A 228 37.58 14.76 22.89
C LYS A 228 36.37 15.34 22.14
N LYS A 229 36.55 16.52 21.55
CA LYS A 229 35.49 17.19 20.79
C LYS A 229 34.98 16.31 19.64
N ALA A 230 35.89 15.66 18.90
CA ALA A 230 35.50 14.78 17.80
C ALA A 230 34.67 13.57 18.27
N TYR A 231 34.97 13.02 19.45
CA TYR A 231 34.17 11.96 20.06
C TYR A 231 32.80 12.46 20.50
N ASP A 232 32.74 13.59 21.21
CA ASP A 232 31.48 14.16 21.71
C ASP A 232 30.54 14.58 20.55
N ASP A 233 31.09 15.18 19.48
CA ASP A 233 30.33 15.51 18.28
C ASP A 233 29.77 14.25 17.59
N ALA A 234 30.55 13.17 17.53
CA ALA A 234 30.11 11.90 16.95
C ALA A 234 29.05 11.20 17.82
N LEU A 235 29.15 11.31 19.15
CA LEU A 235 28.15 10.82 20.08
C LEU A 235 26.83 11.58 19.94
N ALA A 236 26.87 12.92 19.87
CA ALA A 236 25.68 13.73 19.64
C ALA A 236 25.01 13.40 18.29
N ASN A 237 25.80 13.14 17.24
CA ASN A 237 25.26 12.68 15.96
C ASN A 237 24.58 11.30 16.08
N ALA A 238 25.19 10.35 16.79
CA ALA A 238 24.62 9.03 17.04
C ALA A 238 23.29 9.13 17.80
N GLU A 239 23.22 9.95 18.86
CA GLU A 239 22.00 10.20 19.63
C GLU A 239 20.89 10.81 18.76
N ALA A 240 21.23 11.75 17.88
CA ALA A 240 20.27 12.35 16.94
C ALA A 240 19.71 11.30 15.96
N VAL A 241 20.55 10.43 15.41
CA VAL A 241 20.13 9.33 14.51
C VAL A 241 19.27 8.29 15.25
N LEU A 242 19.56 8.03 16.53
CA LEU A 242 18.72 7.16 17.36
C LEU A 242 17.33 7.77 17.60
N ALA A 243 17.26 9.09 17.83
CA ALA A 243 16.01 9.83 18.03
C ALA A 243 15.18 10.00 16.76
N ASP A 244 15.81 10.00 15.58
CA ASP A 244 15.12 10.13 14.30
C ASP A 244 14.33 8.85 13.95
N LYS A 245 12.99 8.96 13.94
CA LYS A 245 12.09 7.83 13.62
C LYS A 245 12.23 7.33 12.17
N ASN A 246 12.77 8.17 11.29
CA ASN A 246 12.91 7.90 9.87
C ASN A 246 14.37 7.63 9.47
N ALA A 247 15.28 7.48 10.45
CA ALA A 247 16.67 7.14 10.17
C ALA A 247 16.75 5.88 9.31
N THR A 248 17.45 5.98 8.19
CA THR A 248 17.69 4.84 7.31
C THR A 248 18.76 3.92 7.91
N GLN A 249 18.87 2.70 7.39
CA GLN A 249 19.99 1.84 7.78
C GLN A 249 21.35 2.48 7.46
N ALA A 250 21.44 3.21 6.35
CA ALA A 250 22.66 3.92 5.97
C ALA A 250 23.01 5.03 6.97
N ASP A 251 22.02 5.75 7.51
CA ASP A 251 22.25 6.77 8.54
C ASP A 251 22.78 6.15 9.84
N VAL A 252 22.20 5.03 10.26
CA VAL A 252 22.63 4.29 11.45
C VAL A 252 24.05 3.75 11.28
N ASP A 253 24.33 3.10 10.15
CA ASP A 253 25.65 2.55 9.85
C ASP A 253 26.71 3.65 9.77
N ALA A 254 26.37 4.79 9.16
CA ALA A 254 27.26 5.94 9.08
C ALA A 254 27.54 6.58 10.45
N ALA A 255 26.52 6.72 11.30
CA ALA A 255 26.68 7.23 12.66
C ALA A 255 27.53 6.28 13.52
N LEU A 256 27.29 4.97 13.43
CA LEU A 256 28.08 3.95 14.13
C LEU A 256 29.54 3.98 13.68
N ALA A 257 29.79 4.05 12.38
CA ALA A 257 31.14 4.15 11.83
C ALA A 257 31.88 5.41 12.31
N LYS A 258 31.19 6.57 12.34
CA LYS A 258 31.75 7.83 12.84
C LYS A 258 32.09 7.75 14.33
N LEU A 259 31.19 7.22 15.15
CA LEU A 259 31.41 7.05 16.59
C LEU A 259 32.60 6.13 16.88
N ASN A 260 32.68 5.00 16.18
CA ASN A 260 33.80 4.05 16.32
C ASN A 260 35.13 4.65 15.84
N ALA A 261 35.12 5.43 14.75
CA ALA A 261 36.32 6.11 14.25
C ALA A 261 36.80 7.20 15.22
N ALA A 262 35.90 7.94 15.85
CA ALA A 262 36.25 8.94 16.86
C ALA A 262 36.80 8.28 18.13
N LEU A 263 36.20 7.16 18.56
CA LEU A 263 36.70 6.36 19.68
C LEU A 263 38.15 5.89 19.47
N GLN A 264 38.47 5.40 18.26
CA GLN A 264 39.83 4.96 17.91
C GLN A 264 40.85 6.11 17.83
N LYS A 265 40.38 7.35 17.65
CA LYS A 265 41.24 8.54 17.56
C LYS A 265 41.50 9.21 18.91
N LEU A 266 40.90 8.72 20.00
CA LEU A 266 41.25 9.16 21.33
C LEU A 266 42.74 8.87 21.59
N ASP A 267 43.51 9.93 21.77
CA ASP A 267 44.98 9.92 21.85
C ASP A 267 45.50 9.97 23.29
N GLY A 268 44.60 9.96 24.28
CA GLY A 268 44.96 9.94 25.69
C GLY A 268 45.80 8.71 26.03
N LYS A 269 46.93 8.95 26.68
CA LYS A 269 47.82 7.90 27.20
C LYS A 269 47.87 7.95 28.71
N GLU A 270 48.21 6.82 29.31
CA GLU A 270 48.59 6.82 30.72
C GLU A 270 49.73 7.82 30.94
N SER A 271 49.58 8.66 31.96
CA SER A 271 50.66 9.54 32.37
C SER A 271 51.81 8.68 32.88
N PRO A 272 53.08 8.91 32.49
CA PRO A 272 54.18 8.14 33.02
C PRO A 272 54.18 8.27 34.55
N ALA A 273 54.30 7.12 35.24
CA ALA A 273 54.27 7.06 36.70
C ALA A 273 55.16 8.15 37.29
N LYS A 274 54.57 8.98 38.17
CA LYS A 274 55.28 10.06 38.87
C LYS A 274 56.57 9.49 39.48
N PRO A 275 57.76 10.05 39.22
CA PRO A 275 59.00 9.50 39.75
C PRO A 275 58.92 9.47 41.28
N THR A 276 59.07 8.29 41.86
CA THR A 276 59.09 8.08 43.31
C THR A 276 60.36 8.69 43.88
N VAL A 277 60.25 9.88 44.44
CA VAL A 277 61.36 10.51 45.18
C VAL A 277 61.60 9.70 46.45
N LYS A 278 62.67 8.90 46.49
CA LYS A 278 63.16 8.31 47.74
C LYS A 278 63.63 9.44 48.66
N LYS A 279 62.87 9.67 49.74
CA LYS A 279 63.16 10.68 50.75
C LYS A 279 64.40 10.23 51.56
N ASN A 280 65.59 10.77 51.25
CA ASN A 280 66.75 10.63 52.12
C ASN A 280 66.50 11.37 53.43
N THR A 281 66.44 10.64 54.54
CA THR A 281 66.30 11.19 55.89
C THR A 281 67.64 11.68 56.41
N VAL A 282 67.89 12.99 56.31
CA VAL A 282 68.96 13.64 57.08
C VAL A 282 68.42 13.93 58.48
N LYS A 283 69.00 13.29 59.51
CA LYS A 283 68.74 13.59 60.93
C LYS A 283 69.36 14.94 61.29
N LEU A 284 68.55 15.94 61.62
CA LEU A 284 68.98 17.14 62.35
C LEU A 284 68.26 17.20 63.72
N GLY A 285 69.02 17.58 64.75
CA GLY A 285 68.72 17.43 66.17
C GLY A 285 67.69 18.38 66.76
N THR A 286 67.38 18.09 68.03
CA THR A 286 66.35 18.62 68.93
C THR A 286 66.48 20.11 69.26
N ASN A 287 65.37 20.86 69.15
CA ASN A 287 64.89 21.84 70.15
C ASN A 287 63.45 22.33 69.82
N ALA A 288 62.76 22.73 70.88
CA ALA A 288 61.31 22.71 71.11
C ALA A 288 60.47 23.84 70.50
N ASP A 289 59.15 23.66 70.65
CA ASP A 289 58.06 24.64 70.62
C ASP A 289 57.47 25.09 69.27
N ARG A 290 56.47 24.33 68.78
CA ARG A 290 55.04 24.71 68.75
C ARG A 290 54.24 23.76 67.82
N LEU A 291 53.25 23.10 68.38
CA LEU A 291 52.18 22.34 67.70
C LEU A 291 50.95 23.28 67.51
N PRO A 292 50.03 23.04 66.53
CA PRO A 292 49.34 21.75 66.41
C PRO A 292 49.25 21.15 65.01
N GLN A 293 49.13 19.82 65.05
CA GLN A 293 48.66 18.93 64.01
C GLN A 293 47.29 19.33 63.48
N THR A 294 47.08 19.17 62.18
CA THR A 294 45.86 18.57 61.65
C THR A 294 46.23 17.59 60.54
N GLY A 295 45.57 16.43 60.53
CA GLY A 295 45.39 15.63 59.32
C GLY A 295 46.39 14.52 59.09
N SER A 296 46.16 13.42 59.79
CA SER A 296 46.64 12.06 59.53
C SER A 296 46.72 11.66 58.05
N HIS A 297 47.82 10.97 57.75
CA HIS A 297 47.99 9.96 56.71
C HIS A 297 46.75 9.09 56.49
N GLU A 298 46.49 8.71 55.24
CA GLU A 298 46.69 7.31 54.85
C GLU A 298 46.95 7.20 53.34
N SER A 299 48.16 6.72 53.03
CA SER A 299 48.54 6.19 51.74
C SER A 299 48.58 4.68 51.88
N VAL A 300 47.68 3.98 51.20
CA VAL A 300 47.74 2.56 50.82
C VAL A 300 46.55 2.34 49.88
N ALA A 301 46.59 1.64 48.76
CA ALA A 301 47.59 0.76 48.21
C ALA A 301 47.53 0.84 46.68
N SER A 302 48.69 0.60 46.09
CA SER A 302 48.87 0.21 44.70
C SER A 302 48.10 -1.07 44.36
N GLU A 303 47.30 -1.02 43.30
CA GLU A 303 47.17 -2.16 42.39
C GLU A 303 47.37 -1.67 40.95
N VAL A 304 48.58 -1.91 40.46
CA VAL A 304 48.87 -2.29 39.07
C VAL A 304 47.99 -3.51 38.76
N GLY A 305 47.31 -3.69 37.65
CA GLY A 305 47.33 -3.06 36.35
C GLY A 305 46.64 -4.02 35.37
N LEU A 306 46.41 -3.55 34.14
CA LEU A 306 45.93 -4.32 32.99
C LEU A 306 44.50 -4.88 33.08
N GLY A 307 43.53 -3.97 33.09
CA GLY A 307 42.31 -4.20 32.33
C GLY A 307 42.53 -3.69 30.91
N ILE A 308 43.13 -4.50 30.04
CA ILE A 308 42.98 -4.30 28.59
C ILE A 308 41.48 -4.29 28.36
N LEU A 309 40.88 -3.10 28.18
CA LEU A 309 39.52 -3.00 27.68
C LEU A 309 39.61 -3.41 26.21
N ALA A 310 39.68 -4.73 25.99
CA ALA A 310 39.29 -5.33 24.75
C ALA A 310 37.78 -5.10 24.64
N LEU A 311 37.39 -3.85 24.34
CA LEU A 311 36.13 -3.59 23.67
C LEU A 311 36.28 -4.32 22.35
N GLY A 312 35.81 -5.58 22.36
CA GLY A 312 35.81 -6.44 21.22
C GLY A 312 35.23 -5.65 20.07
N LEU A 313 36.10 -5.35 19.10
CA LEU A 313 35.72 -5.15 17.72
C LEU A 313 35.06 -6.45 17.23
N ALA A 314 33.88 -6.76 17.75
CA ALA A 314 32.92 -7.58 17.04
C ALA A 314 32.31 -6.68 15.96
N ALA A 315 33.12 -6.34 14.97
CA ALA A 315 32.61 -5.95 13.67
C ALA A 315 31.87 -7.18 13.14
N LEU A 316 30.56 -7.22 13.35
CA LEU A 316 29.68 -8.21 12.77
C LEU A 316 29.74 -7.99 11.25
N GLY A 317 30.62 -8.74 10.59
CA GLY A 317 30.70 -8.81 9.15
C GLY A 317 29.43 -9.45 8.60
N LEU A 318 28.49 -8.63 8.13
CA LEU A 318 27.40 -9.05 7.25
C LEU A 318 27.59 -8.37 5.89
N VAL A 319 28.61 -8.82 5.15
CA VAL A 319 28.64 -8.65 3.70
C VAL A 319 27.63 -9.64 3.11
N LYS A 320 26.43 -9.16 2.79
CA LYS A 320 25.41 -9.93 2.07
C LYS A 320 25.87 -10.08 0.62
N LYS A 321 26.43 -11.25 0.31
CA LYS A 321 26.76 -11.69 -1.06
C LYS A 321 25.45 -11.83 -1.85
N ARG A 322 25.11 -10.84 -2.69
CA ARG A 322 24.15 -11.03 -3.79
C ARG A 322 24.81 -11.97 -4.78
N LYS A 323 24.31 -13.20 -4.86
CA LYS A 323 24.52 -14.05 -6.04
C LYS A 323 23.67 -13.47 -7.16
N GLU A 324 24.32 -13.06 -8.23
CA GLU A 324 23.74 -13.11 -9.56
C GLU A 324 23.62 -14.59 -9.94
N ASP A 325 22.41 -15.03 -10.25
CA ASP A 325 22.08 -16.08 -11.20
C ASP A 325 20.80 -15.62 -11.92
#